data_AF-A0A2R6JUM4-F1
#
_entry.id   AF-A0A2R6JUM4-F1
#
_cell.length_a   1.000
_cell.length_b   1.000
_cell.length_c   1.000
_cell.angle_alpha   90.00
_cell.angle_beta   90.00
_cell.angle_gamma   90.00
#
_symmetry.space_group_name_H-M   'P 1'
#
loop_
_entity.id
_entity.type
_entity.pdbx_description
1 polymer ?
#
loop_
_entity_poly.entity_id
_entity_poly.type
_entity_poly.pdbx_seq_one_letter_code
_entity_poly.pdbx_strand_id
1 'polypeptide(L)'
;MTGGDRTGETGEAEGPVAPCVRVPRENGEETRRDLAEAGVLDDRYEITVEDGWIYVPVLEHPEGYEVVERPVTERDGQTTPADLLAFDPTYERLGDVVILDEEDPDRARRAAEAVMESDVPVATVVRRASEVQGELRLREFEVLAGDGTETVHREYGCEYLLDLQEVYFSPRLATERHRVAEQVRAGEQAFDMFAGVGPFVVPFAARGADCVGVDLNEAAVEYLRENCRRNGVVDLVTVHHGDVREIARDPEFGYEGWADRVVMNLPHSADEFLDTAVGLAGEDCLLHYYDIQSDEDPYGPGERAIREAAGPEYDVEVETRRTVRSHAPHELNVVLDVRLTR
;
A
#
# COMPACT_ATOMS: atom_id res chain seq x y z
N MET A 1 -60.12 -11.29 33.25
CA MET A 1 -60.14 -10.02 34.02
C MET A 1 -59.05 -10.17 35.06
N THR A 2 -57.92 -9.49 35.01
CA THR A 2 -57.63 -8.10 34.61
C THR A 2 -56.30 -8.05 33.88
N GLY A 3 -56.30 -7.46 32.68
CA GLY A 3 -55.08 -7.08 31.97
C GLY A 3 -54.48 -5.85 32.65
N GLY A 4 -53.17 -5.88 32.84
CA GLY A 4 -52.35 -4.71 33.17
C GLY A 4 -51.53 -4.38 31.93
N ASP A 5 -51.99 -3.37 31.21
CA ASP A 5 -51.34 -2.75 30.08
C ASP A 5 -49.97 -2.21 30.53
N ARG A 6 -48.88 -2.73 29.98
CA ARG A 6 -47.55 -2.10 30.06
C ARG A 6 -47.30 -1.49 28.70
N THR A 7 -47.90 -0.32 28.47
CA THR A 7 -47.47 0.59 27.42
C THR A 7 -46.01 0.93 27.66
N GLY A 8 -45.17 0.58 26.70
CA GLY A 8 -43.77 0.94 26.70
C GLY A 8 -43.60 2.45 26.68
N GLU A 9 -42.90 2.98 27.66
CA GLU A 9 -42.18 4.24 27.53
C GLU A 9 -40.84 3.89 26.90
N THR A 10 -40.75 4.00 25.58
CA THR A 10 -39.47 4.20 24.89
C THR A 10 -39.04 5.62 25.22
N GLY A 11 -38.34 5.80 26.34
CA GLY A 11 -37.56 7.00 26.58
C GLY A 11 -36.44 7.01 25.56
N GLU A 12 -36.61 7.75 24.47
CA GLU A 12 -35.50 8.20 23.66
C GLU A 12 -34.57 8.98 24.60
N ALA A 13 -33.32 8.55 24.71
CA ALA A 13 -32.32 9.32 25.41
C ALA A 13 -32.10 10.61 24.61
N GLU A 14 -32.73 11.71 25.03
CA GLU A 14 -32.55 13.03 24.41
C GLU A 14 -31.07 13.43 24.57
N GLY A 15 -30.31 13.36 23.47
CA GLY A 15 -28.94 13.88 23.41
C GLY A 15 -28.89 15.38 23.69
N PRO A 16 -27.68 15.97 23.84
CA PRO A 16 -27.56 17.41 24.02
C PRO A 16 -28.25 18.18 22.89
N VAL A 17 -28.77 19.36 23.19
CA VAL A 17 -29.38 20.25 22.19
C VAL A 17 -28.30 21.18 21.65
N ALA A 18 -28.20 21.30 20.32
CA ALA A 18 -27.26 22.18 19.65
C ALA A 18 -27.92 22.92 18.46
N PRO A 19 -27.40 24.11 18.09
CA PRO A 19 -27.85 24.80 16.89
C PRO A 19 -27.44 24.02 15.64
N CYS A 20 -28.41 23.81 14.75
CA CYS A 20 -28.23 23.11 13.49
C CYS A 20 -28.73 23.97 12.33
N VAL A 21 -27.94 24.10 11.28
CA VAL A 21 -28.42 24.62 10.00
C VAL A 21 -29.37 23.61 9.38
N ARG A 22 -30.61 24.03 9.10
CA ARG A 22 -31.65 23.23 8.47
C ARG A 22 -31.71 23.55 6.99
N VAL A 23 -31.46 22.55 6.13
CA VAL A 23 -31.52 22.72 4.66
C VAL A 23 -32.24 21.55 3.98
N PRO A 24 -32.85 21.77 2.81
CA PRO A 24 -33.41 20.68 2.02
C PRO A 24 -32.33 19.64 1.69
N ARG A 25 -32.71 18.35 1.65
CA ARG A 25 -31.77 17.24 1.42
C ARG A 25 -30.89 17.41 0.17
N GLU A 26 -31.44 18.00 -0.89
CA GLU A 26 -30.74 18.28 -2.15
C GLU A 26 -29.56 19.26 -2.02
N ASN A 27 -29.57 20.12 -0.99
CA ASN A 27 -28.53 21.13 -0.76
C ASN A 27 -27.53 20.75 0.34
N GLY A 28 -27.65 19.52 0.89
CA GLY A 28 -26.91 19.11 2.08
C GLY A 28 -25.39 19.15 1.95
N GLU A 29 -24.84 18.54 0.89
CA GLU A 29 -23.38 18.48 0.71
C GLU A 29 -22.77 19.84 0.39
N GLU A 30 -23.46 20.67 -0.40
CA GLU A 30 -23.04 22.05 -0.68
C GLU A 30 -23.01 22.86 0.62
N THR A 31 -24.11 22.83 1.39
CA THR A 31 -24.20 23.53 2.67
C THR A 31 -23.15 23.05 3.67
N ARG A 32 -22.97 21.73 3.81
CA ARG A 32 -21.94 21.16 4.70
C ARG A 32 -20.56 21.66 4.33
N ARG A 33 -20.24 21.69 3.04
CA ARG A 33 -18.94 22.17 2.54
C ARG A 33 -18.74 23.65 2.83
N ASP A 34 -19.73 24.49 2.56
CA ASP A 34 -19.64 25.93 2.82
C ASP A 34 -19.45 26.23 4.31
N LEU A 35 -20.17 25.53 5.18
CA LEU A 35 -20.03 25.65 6.64
C LEU A 35 -18.66 25.16 7.12
N ALA A 36 -18.11 24.10 6.52
CA ALA A 36 -16.77 23.61 6.82
C ALA A 36 -15.68 24.58 6.36
N GLU A 37 -15.80 25.14 5.15
CA GLU A 37 -14.89 26.16 4.61
C GLU A 37 -14.92 27.45 5.45
N ALA A 38 -16.08 27.79 6.01
CA ALA A 38 -16.25 28.91 6.94
C ALA A 38 -15.77 28.60 8.38
N GLY A 39 -15.45 27.35 8.71
CA GLY A 39 -15.00 26.94 10.04
C GLY A 39 -16.07 26.96 11.14
N VAL A 40 -17.36 26.97 10.76
CA VAL A 40 -18.49 27.06 11.70
C VAL A 40 -19.18 25.72 11.95
N LEU A 41 -18.77 24.67 11.24
CA LEU A 41 -19.28 23.30 11.41
C LEU A 41 -18.86 22.74 12.79
N ASP A 42 -19.81 22.15 13.52
CA ASP A 42 -19.50 21.39 14.74
C ASP A 42 -19.39 19.90 14.40
N ASP A 43 -18.15 19.42 14.27
CA ASP A 43 -17.82 18.06 13.83
C ASP A 43 -17.98 17.00 14.92
N ARG A 44 -18.21 17.42 16.17
CA ARG A 44 -18.48 16.55 17.32
C ARG A 44 -19.83 15.87 17.26
N TYR A 45 -20.75 16.36 16.43
CA TYR A 45 -22.12 15.88 16.36
C TYR A 45 -22.46 15.34 14.97
N GLU A 46 -23.38 14.38 14.91
CA GLU A 46 -23.83 13.78 13.66
C GLU A 46 -24.71 14.72 12.84
N ILE A 47 -24.48 14.73 11.53
CA ILE A 47 -25.44 15.29 10.57
C ILE A 47 -26.58 14.31 10.43
N THR A 48 -27.81 14.78 10.63
CA THR A 48 -29.00 13.93 10.63
C THR A 48 -29.96 14.31 9.53
N VAL A 49 -30.75 13.35 9.08
CA VAL A 49 -31.72 13.53 7.99
C VAL A 49 -33.09 13.06 8.46
N GLU A 50 -34.06 13.97 8.45
CA GLU A 50 -35.41 13.73 8.94
C GLU A 50 -36.42 14.51 8.08
N ASP A 51 -37.51 13.86 7.69
CA ASP A 51 -38.62 14.47 6.91
C ASP A 51 -38.20 15.30 5.69
N GLY A 52 -37.15 14.89 4.98
CA GLY A 52 -36.65 15.56 3.76
C GLY A 52 -35.71 16.74 4.03
N TRP A 53 -35.39 17.01 5.29
CA TRP A 53 -34.43 18.01 5.73
C TRP A 53 -33.13 17.36 6.20
N ILE A 54 -32.02 18.07 5.99
CA ILE A 54 -30.73 17.80 6.59
C ILE A 54 -30.48 18.84 7.66
N TYR A 55 -29.95 18.37 8.80
CA TYR A 55 -29.59 19.20 9.93
C TYR A 55 -28.10 19.08 10.18
N VAL A 56 -27.38 20.19 9.97
CA VAL A 56 -25.92 20.26 10.10
C VAL A 56 -25.57 21.01 11.39
N PRO A 57 -25.00 20.34 12.41
CA PRO A 57 -24.59 20.99 13.66
C PRO A 57 -23.54 22.08 13.43
N VAL A 58 -23.67 23.21 14.12
CA VAL A 58 -22.76 24.37 13.97
C VAL A 58 -22.31 24.91 15.32
N LEU A 59 -21.09 25.46 15.37
CA LEU A 59 -20.50 26.06 16.57
C LEU A 59 -21.11 27.44 16.89
N GLU A 60 -21.58 28.14 15.84
CA GLU A 60 -22.20 29.46 15.91
C GLU A 60 -23.26 29.63 14.82
N HIS A 61 -24.04 30.72 14.85
CA HIS A 61 -25.13 30.96 13.89
C HIS A 61 -24.60 31.63 12.61
N PRO A 62 -24.44 30.91 11.48
CA PRO A 62 -23.97 31.51 10.24
C PRO A 62 -25.06 32.41 9.60
N GLU A 63 -24.65 33.57 9.08
CA GLU A 63 -25.55 34.47 8.36
C GLU A 63 -26.08 33.81 7.07
N GLY A 64 -27.35 34.04 6.75
CA GLY A 64 -27.98 33.54 5.51
C GLY A 64 -28.54 32.12 5.59
N TYR A 65 -28.37 31.43 6.72
CA TYR A 65 -28.92 30.09 6.95
C TYR A 65 -30.07 30.09 7.96
N GLU A 66 -31.02 29.17 7.77
CA GLU A 66 -32.01 28.88 8.80
C GLU A 66 -31.38 27.96 9.85
N VAL A 67 -31.28 28.43 11.10
CA VAL A 67 -30.73 27.68 12.22
C VAL A 67 -31.83 27.31 13.20
N VAL A 68 -31.87 26.04 13.62
CA VAL A 68 -32.83 25.50 14.58
C VAL A 68 -32.10 24.79 15.72
N GLU A 69 -32.62 24.92 16.93
CA GLU A 69 -32.18 24.14 18.09
C GLU A 69 -32.81 22.75 18.04
N ARG A 70 -32.01 21.70 18.15
CA ARG A 70 -32.51 20.32 18.14
C ARG A 70 -31.60 19.37 18.89
N PRO A 71 -32.12 18.22 19.36
CA PRO A 71 -31.29 17.15 19.87
C PRO A 71 -30.27 16.71 18.81
N VAL A 72 -29.03 16.55 19.24
CA VAL A 72 -27.94 16.02 18.42
C VAL A 72 -27.35 14.78 19.07
N THR A 73 -26.89 13.85 18.23
CA THR A 73 -26.11 12.70 18.66
C THR A 73 -24.65 13.09 18.57
N GLU A 74 -23.87 12.85 19.63
CA GLU A 74 -22.42 12.91 19.51
C GLU A 74 -21.99 11.90 18.46
N ARG A 75 -21.16 12.36 17.53
CA ARG A 75 -20.57 11.48 16.54
C ARG A 75 -19.65 10.53 17.29
N ASP A 76 -19.90 9.22 17.19
CA ASP A 76 -18.92 8.19 17.56
C ASP A 76 -17.75 8.32 16.57
N GLY A 77 -16.89 9.31 16.81
CA GLY A 77 -15.64 9.48 16.10
C GLY A 77 -14.71 8.34 16.49
N GLN A 78 -13.94 7.85 15.51
CA GLN A 78 -12.83 6.96 15.83
C GLN A 78 -11.85 7.71 16.72
N THR A 79 -11.62 7.20 17.93
CA THR A 79 -10.53 7.63 18.79
C THR A 79 -9.24 7.32 18.07
N THR A 80 -8.47 8.34 17.73
CA THR A 80 -7.16 8.17 17.11
C THR A 80 -6.07 8.13 18.19
N PRO A 81 -4.88 7.58 17.88
CA PRO A 81 -3.76 7.62 18.82
C PRO A 81 -3.38 9.06 19.24
N ALA A 82 -3.58 10.05 18.36
CA ALA A 82 -3.28 11.44 18.64
C ALA A 82 -4.22 12.04 19.71
N ASP A 83 -5.48 11.60 19.77
CA ASP A 83 -6.46 12.07 20.77
C ASP A 83 -6.07 11.64 22.20
N LEU A 84 -5.27 10.57 22.32
CA LEU A 84 -4.78 10.01 23.57
C LEU A 84 -3.40 10.54 23.96
N LEU A 85 -2.75 11.33 23.10
CA LEU A 85 -1.38 11.80 23.27
C LEU A 85 -1.29 13.32 23.29
N ALA A 86 -0.27 13.83 23.97
CA ALA A 86 0.09 15.26 23.91
C ALA A 86 0.93 15.63 22.68
N PHE A 87 1.02 14.73 21.69
CA PHE A 87 1.78 14.88 20.47
C PHE A 87 1.20 14.00 19.37
N ASP A 88 1.44 14.36 18.12
CA ASP A 88 1.05 13.54 16.97
C ASP A 88 2.07 12.42 16.74
N PRO A 89 1.69 11.13 16.86
CA PRO A 89 2.59 10.03 16.55
C PRO A 89 2.67 9.82 15.02
N THR A 90 3.89 9.59 14.51
CA THR A 90 4.08 9.18 13.11
C THR A 90 4.13 7.67 13.03
N TYR A 91 3.24 7.08 12.24
CA TYR A 91 3.19 5.64 12.06
C TYR A 91 2.68 5.23 10.68
N GLU A 92 3.03 4.01 10.27
CA GLU A 92 2.57 3.37 9.04
C GLU A 92 1.85 2.08 9.41
N ARG A 93 0.76 1.76 8.71
CA ARG A 93 0.02 0.52 8.94
C ARG A 93 0.28 -0.48 7.81
N LEU A 94 0.56 -1.71 8.17
CA LEU A 94 0.68 -2.83 7.25
C LEU A 94 -0.19 -3.98 7.77
N GLY A 95 -1.29 -4.26 7.09
CA GLY A 95 -2.31 -5.18 7.62
C GLY A 95 -2.84 -4.72 8.97
N ASP A 96 -2.68 -5.57 9.98
CA ASP A 96 -2.99 -5.34 11.39
C ASP A 96 -1.74 -5.03 12.24
N VAL A 97 -0.60 -4.70 11.61
CA VAL A 97 0.60 -4.23 12.29
C VAL A 97 0.75 -2.73 12.10
N VAL A 98 1.03 -2.00 13.19
CA VAL A 98 1.43 -0.59 13.15
C VAL A 98 2.93 -0.47 13.37
N ILE A 99 3.60 0.27 12.49
CA ILE A 99 5.04 0.52 12.50
C ILE A 99 5.26 1.98 12.89
N LEU A 100 5.77 2.22 14.10
CA LEU A 100 6.11 3.54 14.61
C LEU A 100 7.44 4.04 14.04
N ASP A 101 7.47 5.34 13.74
CA ASP A 101 8.66 6.08 13.35
C ASP A 101 9.03 7.06 14.48
N GLU A 102 9.62 6.50 15.54
CA GLU A 102 9.96 7.23 16.76
C GLU A 102 11.32 6.79 17.30
N GLU A 103 12.22 7.73 17.55
CA GLU A 103 13.57 7.46 18.03
C GLU A 103 13.67 7.45 19.57
N ASP A 104 12.78 8.19 20.25
CA ASP A 104 12.74 8.21 21.71
C ASP A 104 11.96 6.98 22.24
N PRO A 105 12.61 6.07 22.99
CA PRO A 105 11.96 4.84 23.43
C PRO A 105 10.74 5.06 24.34
N ASP A 106 10.72 6.12 25.14
CA ASP A 106 9.63 6.39 26.07
C ASP A 106 8.44 7.04 25.34
N ARG A 107 8.71 7.87 24.32
CA ARG A 107 7.69 8.36 23.39
C ARG A 107 7.13 7.22 22.55
N ALA A 108 7.95 6.28 22.10
CA ALA A 108 7.52 5.13 21.33
C ALA A 108 6.58 4.21 22.13
N ARG A 109 6.90 3.92 23.40
CA ARG A 109 6.02 3.12 24.27
C ARG A 109 4.66 3.78 24.50
N ARG A 110 4.65 5.08 24.82
CA ARG A 110 3.38 5.84 24.96
C ARG A 110 2.57 5.85 23.66
N ALA A 111 3.25 6.00 22.52
CA ALA A 111 2.58 5.93 21.22
C ALA A 111 2.02 4.54 20.94
N ALA A 112 2.72 3.46 21.32
CA ALA A 112 2.23 2.11 21.18
C ALA A 112 1.01 1.83 22.07
N GLU A 113 1.03 2.26 23.34
CA GLU A 113 -0.13 2.19 24.25
C GLU A 113 -1.33 2.93 23.66
N ALA A 114 -1.15 4.18 23.22
CA ALA A 114 -2.20 4.96 22.58
C ALA A 114 -2.72 4.30 21.29
N VAL A 115 -1.87 3.67 20.48
CA VAL A 115 -2.29 2.93 19.29
C VAL A 115 -3.17 1.73 19.69
N MET A 116 -2.79 0.97 20.71
CA MET A 116 -3.56 -0.19 21.18
C MET A 116 -4.89 0.19 21.86
N GLU A 117 -4.97 1.38 22.47
CA GLU A 117 -6.19 1.91 23.09
C GLU A 117 -7.13 2.64 22.11
N SER A 118 -6.61 3.03 20.94
CA SER A 118 -7.36 3.71 19.89
C SER A 118 -8.25 2.76 19.09
N ASP A 119 -9.10 3.33 18.22
CA ASP A 119 -9.94 2.57 17.28
C ASP A 119 -9.18 2.09 16.03
N VAL A 120 -7.84 2.20 16.01
CA VAL A 120 -7.02 1.67 14.92
C VAL A 120 -7.10 0.14 14.95
N PRO A 121 -7.47 -0.53 13.84
CA PRO A 121 -7.54 -1.98 13.78
C PRO A 121 -6.12 -2.57 13.73
N VAL A 122 -5.58 -2.88 14.91
CA VAL A 122 -4.19 -3.31 15.13
C VAL A 122 -4.14 -4.49 16.09
N ALA A 123 -3.26 -5.45 15.82
CA ALA A 123 -2.92 -6.56 16.69
C ALA A 123 -1.52 -6.39 17.31
N THR A 124 -0.59 -5.80 16.55
CA THR A 124 0.80 -5.59 16.98
C THR A 124 1.25 -4.17 16.67
N VAL A 125 1.97 -3.56 17.61
CA VAL A 125 2.73 -2.33 17.38
C VAL A 125 4.22 -2.63 17.45
N VAL A 126 4.94 -2.25 16.41
CA VAL A 126 6.39 -2.35 16.33
C VAL A 126 7.03 -0.99 16.10
N ARG A 127 8.31 -0.91 16.37
CA ARG A 127 9.17 0.24 16.09
C ARG A 127 10.34 -0.19 15.23
N ARG A 128 10.74 0.66 14.29
CA ARG A 128 11.97 0.45 13.50
C ARG A 128 13.19 0.55 14.43
N ALA A 129 13.97 -0.52 14.52
CA ALA A 129 15.18 -0.58 15.33
C ALA A 129 16.45 -0.35 14.49
N SER A 130 16.38 -0.53 13.17
CA SER A 130 17.50 -0.33 12.25
C SER A 130 17.07 0.29 10.92
N GLU A 131 18.07 0.73 10.13
CA GLU A 131 17.90 0.93 8.69
C GLU A 131 17.74 -0.42 7.96
N VAL A 132 17.43 -0.38 6.66
CA VAL A 132 17.39 -1.58 5.81
C VAL A 132 18.83 -2.04 5.54
N GLN A 133 19.11 -3.33 5.73
CA GLN A 133 20.47 -3.87 5.66
C GLN A 133 20.54 -5.20 4.90
N GLY A 134 21.74 -5.48 4.37
CA GLY A 134 22.08 -6.76 3.74
C GLY A 134 21.44 -6.99 2.37
N GLU A 135 21.83 -8.09 1.73
CA GLU A 135 21.34 -8.50 0.40
C GLU A 135 19.84 -8.84 0.42
N LEU A 136 19.34 -9.36 1.55
CA LEU A 136 17.92 -9.69 1.76
C LEU A 136 17.06 -8.46 2.11
N ARG A 137 17.68 -7.29 2.27
CA ARG A 137 17.03 -6.01 2.56
C ARG A 137 16.11 -6.05 3.80
N LEU A 138 16.56 -6.73 4.85
CA LEU A 138 15.82 -6.85 6.10
C LEU A 138 16.01 -5.63 6.97
N ARG A 139 15.06 -5.43 7.89
CA ARG A 139 15.08 -4.38 8.90
C ARG A 139 14.74 -4.98 10.25
N GLU A 140 15.43 -4.57 11.29
CA GLU A 140 15.12 -4.97 12.65
C GLU A 140 13.92 -4.17 13.18
N PHE A 141 13.01 -4.88 13.85
CA PHE A 141 11.82 -4.32 14.49
C PHE A 141 11.81 -4.69 15.98
N GLU A 142 11.56 -3.70 16.84
CA GLU A 142 11.26 -3.89 18.26
C GLU A 142 9.73 -4.01 18.42
N VAL A 143 9.24 -5.12 18.98
CA VAL A 143 7.82 -5.28 19.31
C VAL A 143 7.53 -4.51 20.60
N LEU A 144 6.62 -3.53 20.52
CA LEU A 144 6.21 -2.71 21.66
C LEU A 144 4.88 -3.19 22.26
N ALA A 145 4.01 -3.79 21.44
CA ALA A 145 2.76 -4.43 21.84
C ALA A 145 2.38 -5.54 20.85
N GLY A 146 1.68 -6.58 21.32
CA GLY A 146 1.31 -7.75 20.52
C GLY A 146 2.33 -8.89 20.56
N ASP A 147 2.08 -9.95 19.79
CA ASP A 147 2.77 -11.25 19.93
C ASP A 147 3.63 -11.66 18.71
N GLY A 148 3.71 -10.85 17.65
CA GLY A 148 4.50 -11.16 16.45
C GLY A 148 4.35 -10.17 15.30
N THR A 149 5.11 -10.38 14.23
CA THR A 149 5.27 -9.46 13.09
C THR A 149 4.67 -9.97 11.77
N GLU A 150 4.13 -11.19 11.77
CA GLU A 150 3.38 -11.74 10.64
C GLU A 150 2.01 -11.05 10.49
N THR A 151 1.67 -10.65 9.27
CA THR A 151 0.42 -9.95 8.97
C THR A 151 -0.06 -10.25 7.56
N VAL A 152 -1.32 -9.89 7.28
CA VAL A 152 -1.90 -9.92 5.94
C VAL A 152 -2.13 -8.51 5.44
N HIS A 153 -1.31 -8.07 4.49
CA HIS A 153 -1.51 -6.83 3.77
C HIS A 153 -2.42 -7.05 2.55
N ARG A 154 -3.28 -6.08 2.26
CA ARG A 154 -4.18 -6.13 1.09
C ARG A 154 -3.98 -4.90 0.23
N GLU A 155 -3.81 -5.11 -1.07
CA GLU A 155 -3.75 -4.04 -2.05
C GLU A 155 -4.32 -4.50 -3.39
N TYR A 156 -5.14 -3.65 -4.01
CA TYR A 156 -5.72 -3.86 -5.34
C TYR A 156 -6.36 -5.25 -5.58
N GLY A 157 -7.01 -5.79 -4.54
CA GLY A 157 -7.71 -7.08 -4.61
C GLY A 157 -6.82 -8.29 -4.39
N CYS A 158 -5.53 -8.11 -4.07
CA CYS A 158 -4.62 -9.18 -3.71
C CYS A 158 -4.30 -9.15 -2.21
N GLU A 159 -4.07 -10.34 -1.64
CA GLU A 159 -3.70 -10.54 -0.24
C GLU A 159 -2.26 -11.06 -0.13
N TYR A 160 -1.47 -10.48 0.77
CA TYR A 160 -0.06 -10.82 0.99
C TYR A 160 0.16 -11.12 2.46
N LEU A 161 0.28 -12.40 2.79
CA LEU A 161 0.88 -12.86 4.03
C LEU A 161 2.39 -12.60 3.96
N LEU A 162 2.93 -12.02 5.03
CA LEU A 162 4.35 -11.74 5.20
C LEU A 162 4.69 -11.54 6.67
N ASP A 163 5.95 -11.74 7.03
CA ASP A 163 6.50 -11.34 8.33
C ASP A 163 7.55 -10.25 8.15
N LEU A 164 7.35 -9.10 8.82
CA LEU A 164 8.25 -7.94 8.75
C LEU A 164 9.70 -8.25 9.15
N GLN A 165 9.94 -9.25 10.00
CA GLN A 165 11.29 -9.65 10.41
C GLN A 165 11.99 -10.53 9.38
N GLU A 166 11.22 -11.26 8.57
CA GLU A 166 11.76 -12.27 7.66
C GLU A 166 11.83 -11.76 6.21
N VAL A 167 11.06 -10.74 5.83
CA VAL A 167 11.00 -10.27 4.43
C VAL A 167 10.92 -8.75 4.27
N TYR A 168 11.37 -8.25 3.13
CA TYR A 168 11.16 -6.86 2.72
C TYR A 168 9.78 -6.68 2.06
N PHE A 169 9.01 -5.70 2.54
CA PHE A 169 7.79 -5.25 1.87
C PHE A 169 7.58 -3.74 2.05
N SER A 170 7.14 -3.07 0.98
CA SER A 170 6.75 -1.65 1.05
C SER A 170 5.35 -1.45 0.46
N PRO A 171 4.36 -1.03 1.27
CA PRO A 171 3.01 -0.75 0.77
C PRO A 171 2.97 0.54 -0.07
N ARG A 172 3.97 1.42 0.07
CA ARG A 172 4.11 2.66 -0.70
C ARG A 172 4.33 2.44 -2.21
N LEU A 173 4.67 1.22 -2.63
CA LEU A 173 4.81 0.86 -4.05
C LEU A 173 3.52 0.31 -4.66
N ALA A 174 2.42 0.22 -3.90
CA ALA A 174 1.18 -0.40 -4.37
C ALA A 174 0.63 0.24 -5.66
N THR A 175 0.65 1.57 -5.76
CA THR A 175 0.19 2.30 -6.97
C THR A 175 1.03 1.97 -8.20
N GLU A 176 2.33 1.81 -8.02
CA GLU A 176 3.27 1.48 -9.09
C GLU A 176 3.10 0.01 -9.53
N ARG A 177 2.96 -0.90 -8.59
CA ARG A 177 2.63 -2.30 -8.88
C ARG A 177 1.31 -2.43 -9.63
N HIS A 178 0.29 -1.66 -9.24
CA HIS A 178 -0.98 -1.63 -9.94
C HIS A 178 -0.83 -1.14 -11.38
N ARG A 179 -0.10 -0.03 -11.59
CA ARG A 179 0.19 0.52 -12.93
C ARG A 179 0.84 -0.52 -13.85
N VAL A 180 1.82 -1.25 -13.35
CA VAL A 180 2.49 -2.30 -14.15
C VAL A 180 1.54 -3.46 -14.39
N ALA A 181 0.81 -3.91 -13.37
CA ALA A 181 -0.14 -5.02 -13.52
C ALA A 181 -1.25 -4.70 -14.52
N GLU A 182 -1.75 -3.46 -14.60
CA GLU A 182 -2.74 -3.05 -15.60
C GLU A 182 -2.29 -3.20 -17.06
N GLN A 183 -0.98 -3.31 -17.32
CA GLN A 183 -0.43 -3.51 -18.66
C GLN A 183 -0.34 -4.98 -19.06
N VAL A 184 -0.57 -5.90 -18.12
CA VAL A 184 -0.45 -7.35 -18.32
C VAL A 184 -1.56 -7.86 -19.22
N ARG A 185 -1.18 -8.70 -20.19
CA ARG A 185 -2.10 -9.42 -21.07
C ARG A 185 -2.17 -10.89 -20.65
N ALA A 186 -3.36 -11.46 -20.72
CA ALA A 186 -3.53 -12.89 -20.45
C ALA A 186 -2.70 -13.73 -21.44
N GLY A 187 -1.99 -14.73 -20.92
CA GLY A 187 -1.11 -15.62 -21.65
C GLY A 187 0.29 -15.07 -21.96
N GLU A 188 0.64 -13.85 -21.50
CA GLU A 188 2.02 -13.37 -21.60
C GLU A 188 2.91 -14.04 -20.55
N GLN A 189 4.19 -14.20 -20.88
CA GLN A 189 5.22 -14.80 -20.03
C GLN A 189 5.92 -13.70 -19.22
N ALA A 190 5.67 -13.65 -17.91
CA ALA A 190 6.19 -12.61 -17.03
C ALA A 190 7.21 -13.16 -16.02
N PHE A 191 8.38 -12.53 -15.94
CA PHE A 191 9.48 -12.94 -15.07
C PHE A 191 9.79 -11.84 -14.06
N ASP A 192 9.62 -12.12 -12.77
CA ASP A 192 10.05 -11.25 -11.68
C ASP A 192 11.36 -11.77 -11.08
N MET A 193 12.43 -10.99 -11.29
CA MET A 193 13.78 -11.39 -10.91
C MET A 193 14.04 -11.30 -9.40
N PHE A 194 13.23 -10.54 -8.67
CA PHE A 194 13.39 -10.26 -7.24
C PHE A 194 12.02 -10.22 -6.57
N ALA A 195 11.34 -11.37 -6.60
CA ALA A 195 9.91 -11.45 -6.41
C ALA A 195 9.43 -11.15 -4.99
N GLY A 196 10.30 -11.26 -3.98
CA GLY A 196 9.93 -11.18 -2.57
C GLY A 196 8.73 -12.08 -2.27
N VAL A 197 7.70 -11.50 -1.63
CA VAL A 197 6.44 -12.20 -1.33
C VAL A 197 5.43 -12.22 -2.49
N GLY A 198 5.86 -11.81 -3.69
CA GLY A 198 5.07 -11.84 -4.92
C GLY A 198 4.23 -10.63 -5.29
N PRO A 199 4.55 -9.37 -4.92
CA PRO A 199 3.62 -8.29 -5.13
C PRO A 199 3.50 -7.83 -6.59
N PHE A 200 4.39 -8.26 -7.50
CA PHE A 200 4.18 -8.15 -8.96
C PHE A 200 3.63 -9.45 -9.55
N VAL A 201 4.26 -10.59 -9.23
CA VAL A 201 3.89 -11.91 -9.77
C VAL A 201 2.42 -12.27 -9.52
N VAL A 202 1.93 -12.09 -8.29
CA VAL A 202 0.54 -12.43 -7.93
C VAL A 202 -0.48 -11.64 -8.76
N PRO A 203 -0.42 -10.29 -8.85
CA PRO A 203 -1.39 -9.54 -9.65
C PRO A 203 -1.22 -9.70 -11.16
N PHE A 204 -0.05 -10.13 -11.65
CA PHE A 204 0.14 -10.52 -13.04
C PHE A 204 -0.57 -11.84 -13.35
N ALA A 205 -0.34 -12.86 -12.51
CA ALA A 205 -1.00 -14.15 -12.62
C ALA A 205 -2.52 -14.04 -12.46
N ALA A 206 -3.01 -13.17 -11.56
CA ALA A 206 -4.44 -12.89 -11.43
C ALA A 206 -5.07 -12.30 -12.71
N ARG A 207 -4.27 -11.73 -13.62
CA ARG A 207 -4.67 -11.27 -14.96
C ARG A 207 -4.46 -12.31 -16.05
N GLY A 208 -4.01 -13.51 -15.69
CA GLY A 208 -3.85 -14.66 -16.57
C GLY A 208 -2.50 -14.77 -17.25
N ALA A 209 -1.45 -14.08 -16.75
CA ALA A 209 -0.08 -14.29 -17.23
C ALA A 209 0.52 -15.59 -16.66
N ASP A 210 1.40 -16.24 -17.43
CA ASP A 210 2.24 -17.33 -16.96
C ASP A 210 3.47 -16.71 -16.32
N CYS A 211 3.60 -16.84 -15.00
CA CYS A 211 4.59 -16.08 -14.23
C CYS A 211 5.69 -16.96 -13.64
N VAL A 212 6.89 -16.40 -13.58
CA VAL A 212 8.02 -16.93 -12.82
C VAL A 212 8.45 -15.89 -11.80
N GLY A 213 8.54 -16.30 -10.53
CA GLY A 213 9.08 -15.47 -9.45
C GLY A 213 10.34 -16.12 -8.87
N VAL A 214 11.43 -15.36 -8.81
CA VAL A 214 12.69 -15.79 -8.18
C VAL A 214 13.02 -14.87 -7.02
N ASP A 215 13.44 -15.44 -5.89
CA ASP A 215 14.02 -14.65 -4.80
C ASP A 215 15.14 -15.43 -4.09
N LEU A 216 16.11 -14.70 -3.57
CA LEU A 216 17.23 -15.24 -2.81
C LEU A 216 16.83 -15.59 -1.38
N ASN A 217 15.79 -14.95 -0.83
CA ASN A 217 15.31 -15.18 0.52
C ASN A 217 14.33 -16.36 0.56
N GLU A 218 14.74 -17.47 1.20
CA GLU A 218 13.91 -18.65 1.39
C GLU A 218 12.56 -18.34 2.05
N ALA A 219 12.54 -17.47 3.07
CA ALA A 219 11.30 -17.08 3.74
C ALA A 219 10.35 -16.32 2.80
N ALA A 220 10.89 -15.41 1.98
CA ALA A 220 10.10 -14.68 0.99
C ALA A 220 9.48 -15.64 -0.05
N VAL A 221 10.22 -16.66 -0.47
CA VAL A 221 9.73 -17.70 -1.37
C VAL A 221 8.60 -18.52 -0.75
N GLU A 222 8.70 -18.90 0.51
CA GLU A 222 7.61 -19.60 1.21
C GLU A 222 6.35 -18.73 1.32
N TYR A 223 6.52 -17.44 1.64
CA TYR A 223 5.41 -16.48 1.63
C TYR A 223 4.82 -16.29 0.23
N LEU A 224 5.64 -16.19 -0.82
CA LEU A 224 5.17 -16.09 -2.20
C LEU A 224 4.33 -17.32 -2.59
N ARG A 225 4.78 -18.54 -2.25
CA ARG A 225 4.00 -19.78 -2.49
C ARG A 225 2.65 -19.74 -1.79
N GLU A 226 2.62 -19.28 -0.53
CA GLU A 226 1.39 -19.14 0.23
C GLU A 226 0.47 -18.05 -0.34
N ASN A 227 1.04 -16.92 -0.77
CA ASN A 227 0.31 -15.83 -1.40
C ASN A 227 -0.28 -16.28 -2.74
N CYS A 228 0.40 -17.14 -3.50
CA CYS A 228 -0.20 -17.74 -4.69
C CYS A 228 -1.44 -18.57 -4.35
N ARG A 229 -1.44 -19.32 -3.23
CA ARG A 229 -2.62 -20.07 -2.76
C ARG A 229 -3.76 -19.14 -2.35
N ARG A 230 -3.46 -18.13 -1.54
CA ARG A 230 -4.44 -17.16 -1.03
C ARG A 230 -5.15 -16.40 -2.15
N ASN A 231 -4.42 -16.10 -3.21
CA ASN A 231 -4.96 -15.38 -4.38
C ASN A 231 -5.49 -16.31 -5.48
N GLY A 232 -5.41 -17.64 -5.30
CA GLY A 232 -5.93 -18.60 -6.27
C GLY A 232 -5.18 -18.64 -7.61
N VAL A 233 -3.87 -18.34 -7.61
CA VAL A 233 -3.04 -18.23 -8.82
C VAL A 233 -1.90 -19.28 -8.88
N VAL A 234 -1.97 -20.32 -8.05
CA VAL A 234 -0.92 -21.36 -7.93
C VAL A 234 -0.55 -21.96 -9.28
N ASP A 235 -1.53 -22.23 -10.14
CA ASP A 235 -1.31 -22.90 -11.43
C ASP A 235 -0.63 -22.01 -12.48
N LEU A 236 -0.56 -20.69 -12.23
CA LEU A 236 0.01 -19.69 -13.13
C LEU A 236 1.34 -19.13 -12.63
N VAL A 237 1.85 -19.61 -11.49
CA VAL A 237 3.08 -19.09 -10.89
C VAL A 237 4.05 -20.23 -10.59
N THR A 238 5.22 -20.17 -11.23
CA THR A 238 6.39 -20.99 -10.88
C THR A 238 7.30 -20.21 -9.94
N VAL A 239 7.65 -20.78 -8.80
CA VAL A 239 8.44 -20.10 -7.74
C VAL A 239 9.77 -20.81 -7.51
N HIS A 240 10.86 -20.07 -7.70
CA HIS A 240 12.23 -20.54 -7.45
C HIS A 240 12.88 -19.82 -6.28
N HIS A 241 13.63 -20.59 -5.48
CA HIS A 241 14.53 -20.08 -4.47
C HIS A 241 15.97 -20.19 -4.98
N GLY A 242 16.69 -19.06 -5.04
CA GLY A 242 18.09 -19.02 -5.45
C GLY A 242 18.49 -17.70 -6.10
N ASP A 243 19.74 -17.63 -6.56
CA ASP A 243 20.22 -16.50 -7.36
C ASP A 243 19.57 -16.54 -8.75
N VAL A 244 18.92 -15.44 -9.14
CA VAL A 244 18.27 -15.30 -10.44
C VAL A 244 19.23 -15.53 -11.61
N ARG A 245 20.53 -15.26 -11.46
CA ARG A 245 21.55 -15.52 -12.48
C ARG A 245 21.75 -17.01 -12.72
N GLU A 246 21.63 -17.82 -11.67
CA GLU A 246 21.72 -19.28 -11.78
C GLU A 246 20.44 -19.85 -12.39
N ILE A 247 19.28 -19.46 -11.85
CA ILE A 247 17.96 -19.93 -12.33
C ILE A 247 17.72 -19.53 -13.80
N ALA A 248 18.06 -18.31 -14.19
CA ALA A 248 17.83 -17.84 -15.57
C ALA A 248 18.72 -18.55 -16.60
N ARG A 249 19.91 -19.00 -16.21
CA ARG A 249 20.90 -19.62 -17.11
C ARG A 249 20.89 -21.13 -17.09
N ASP A 250 20.19 -21.74 -16.13
CA ASP A 250 20.09 -23.19 -16.05
C ASP A 250 19.25 -23.73 -17.22
N PRO A 251 19.84 -24.54 -18.12
CA PRO A 251 19.11 -25.13 -19.24
C PRO A 251 17.98 -26.07 -18.82
N GLU A 252 17.99 -26.55 -17.57
CA GLU A 252 16.90 -27.39 -17.03
C GLU A 252 15.57 -26.61 -16.95
N PHE A 253 15.63 -25.32 -16.64
CA PHE A 253 14.43 -24.48 -16.55
C PHE A 253 14.02 -23.87 -17.88
N GLY A 254 14.98 -23.61 -18.78
CA GLY A 254 14.69 -23.17 -20.15
C GLY A 254 14.12 -21.74 -20.26
N TYR A 255 14.64 -20.81 -19.44
CA TYR A 255 14.18 -19.41 -19.43
C TYR A 255 14.93 -18.47 -20.39
N GLU A 256 15.93 -18.96 -21.11
CA GLU A 256 16.62 -18.17 -22.14
C GLU A 256 15.64 -17.79 -23.26
N GLY A 257 15.46 -16.50 -23.50
CA GLY A 257 14.54 -16.01 -24.53
C GLY A 257 13.05 -16.22 -24.23
N TRP A 258 12.68 -16.42 -22.97
CA TRP A 258 11.33 -16.85 -22.59
C TRP A 258 10.38 -15.70 -22.24
N ALA A 259 10.85 -14.57 -21.73
CA ALA A 259 9.97 -13.57 -21.12
C ALA A 259 9.45 -12.53 -22.14
N ASP A 260 8.13 -12.31 -22.16
CA ASP A 260 7.48 -11.15 -22.78
C ASP A 260 7.54 -9.92 -21.86
N ARG A 261 7.72 -10.14 -20.54
CA ARG A 261 7.86 -9.09 -19.53
C ARG A 261 8.87 -9.48 -18.47
N VAL A 262 9.76 -8.58 -18.13
CA VAL A 262 10.73 -8.75 -17.03
C VAL A 262 10.57 -7.61 -16.02
N VAL A 263 10.58 -7.93 -14.72
CA VAL A 263 10.59 -6.94 -13.63
C VAL A 263 11.90 -7.04 -12.86
N MET A 264 12.57 -5.89 -12.71
CA MET A 264 13.82 -5.74 -11.97
C MET A 264 13.64 -4.75 -10.80
N ASN A 265 12.89 -5.14 -9.77
CA ASN A 265 12.64 -4.29 -8.61
C ASN A 265 13.73 -4.40 -7.53
N LEU A 266 14.99 -4.14 -7.90
CA LEU A 266 16.14 -4.08 -6.98
C LEU A 266 16.89 -2.74 -7.13
N PRO A 267 16.30 -1.60 -6.69
CA PRO A 267 16.70 -0.28 -7.17
C PRO A 267 18.11 0.21 -6.83
N HIS A 268 18.89 -0.51 -6.02
CA HIS A 268 20.27 -0.11 -5.68
C HIS A 268 21.35 -0.84 -6.48
N SER A 269 20.99 -1.93 -7.17
CA SER A 269 21.95 -2.81 -7.85
C SER A 269 21.33 -3.55 -9.03
N ALA A 270 20.18 -3.08 -9.54
CA ALA A 270 19.49 -3.72 -10.66
C ALA A 270 20.35 -3.74 -11.94
N ASP A 271 21.23 -2.74 -12.13
CA ASP A 271 22.15 -2.68 -13.27
C ASP A 271 23.06 -3.91 -13.36
N GLU A 272 23.49 -4.46 -12.23
CA GLU A 272 24.34 -5.65 -12.16
C GLU A 272 23.67 -6.93 -12.69
N PHE A 273 22.35 -6.90 -12.92
CA PHE A 273 21.57 -8.04 -13.39
C PHE A 273 21.01 -7.84 -14.80
N LEU A 274 21.36 -6.73 -15.47
CA LEU A 274 20.84 -6.43 -16.81
C LEU A 274 21.21 -7.49 -17.85
N ASP A 275 22.43 -8.04 -17.80
CA ASP A 275 22.83 -9.15 -18.69
C ASP A 275 21.91 -10.37 -18.52
N THR A 276 21.46 -10.63 -17.29
CA THR A 276 20.51 -11.71 -17.02
C THR A 276 19.11 -11.36 -17.52
N ALA A 277 18.66 -10.12 -17.33
CA ALA A 277 17.37 -9.66 -17.85
C ALA A 277 17.31 -9.72 -19.39
N VAL A 278 18.39 -9.34 -20.08
CA VAL A 278 18.50 -9.43 -21.55
C VAL A 278 18.51 -10.90 -22.01
N GLY A 279 19.17 -11.79 -21.27
CA GLY A 279 19.13 -13.24 -21.57
C GLY A 279 17.74 -13.87 -21.38
N LEU A 280 16.94 -13.35 -20.44
CA LEU A 280 15.55 -13.76 -20.23
C LEU A 280 14.60 -13.23 -21.31
N ALA A 281 14.87 -12.04 -21.86
CA ALA A 281 14.00 -11.37 -22.82
C ALA A 281 13.76 -12.21 -24.08
N GLY A 282 12.49 -12.35 -24.49
CA GLY A 282 12.07 -12.98 -25.75
C GLY A 282 12.22 -12.06 -26.97
N GLU A 283 11.49 -12.33 -28.05
CA GLU A 283 11.56 -11.52 -29.29
C GLU A 283 10.99 -10.10 -29.13
N ASP A 284 9.97 -9.93 -28.28
CA ASP A 284 9.38 -8.65 -27.87
C ASP A 284 9.16 -8.70 -26.35
N CYS A 285 10.02 -7.99 -25.61
CA CYS A 285 10.01 -8.00 -24.15
C CYS A 285 9.88 -6.58 -23.59
N LEU A 286 8.95 -6.39 -22.64
CA LEU A 286 8.87 -5.17 -21.84
C LEU A 286 9.63 -5.34 -20.52
N LEU A 287 10.74 -4.63 -20.38
CA LEU A 287 11.55 -4.58 -19.17
C LEU A 287 11.10 -3.42 -18.26
N HIS A 288 10.73 -3.73 -17.02
CA HIS A 288 10.50 -2.75 -15.96
C HIS A 288 11.73 -2.66 -15.06
N TYR A 289 12.57 -1.66 -15.33
CA TYR A 289 13.81 -1.42 -14.62
C TYR A 289 13.63 -0.34 -13.55
N TYR A 290 13.74 -0.73 -12.27
CA TYR A 290 13.67 0.20 -11.15
C TYR A 290 15.06 0.55 -10.66
N ASP A 291 15.24 1.82 -10.29
CA ASP A 291 16.55 2.36 -9.95
C ASP A 291 16.42 3.52 -8.95
N ILE A 292 17.50 3.83 -8.25
CA ILE A 292 17.63 5.01 -7.40
C ILE A 292 18.71 5.90 -8.00
N GLN A 293 18.28 7.07 -8.47
CA GLN A 293 19.14 7.99 -9.20
C GLN A 293 19.04 9.41 -8.65
N SER A 294 20.08 10.19 -8.92
CA SER A 294 20.11 11.62 -8.64
C SER A 294 18.96 12.35 -9.35
N ASP A 295 18.41 13.39 -8.73
CA ASP A 295 17.41 14.27 -9.36
C ASP A 295 17.96 15.11 -10.53
N GLU A 296 19.28 15.15 -10.72
CA GLU A 296 19.95 15.84 -11.83
C GLU A 296 19.92 15.06 -13.16
N ASP A 297 20.11 13.74 -13.12
CA ASP A 297 20.01 12.83 -14.28
C ASP A 297 19.26 11.55 -13.87
N PRO A 298 17.95 11.63 -13.58
CA PRO A 298 17.20 10.54 -12.97
C PRO A 298 17.02 9.31 -13.87
N TYR A 299 17.27 9.42 -15.18
CA TYR A 299 16.97 8.37 -16.15
C TYR A 299 18.18 7.97 -17.00
N GLY A 300 19.13 8.88 -17.20
CA GLY A 300 20.27 8.65 -18.09
C GLY A 300 21.14 7.45 -17.72
N PRO A 301 21.50 7.21 -16.45
CA PRO A 301 22.31 6.06 -16.05
C PRO A 301 21.68 4.72 -16.42
N GLY A 302 20.44 4.47 -15.98
CA GLY A 302 19.70 3.25 -16.32
C GLY A 302 19.51 3.08 -17.83
N GLU A 303 19.19 4.15 -18.55
CA GLU A 303 19.08 4.13 -20.01
C GLU A 303 20.38 3.77 -20.75
N ARG A 304 21.53 4.16 -20.22
CA ARG A 304 22.84 3.79 -20.79
C ARG A 304 23.16 2.33 -20.47
N ALA A 305 22.96 1.93 -19.22
CA ALA A 305 23.20 0.56 -18.76
C ALA A 305 22.36 -0.46 -19.54
N ILE A 306 21.06 -0.20 -19.73
CA ILE A 306 20.18 -1.09 -20.49
C ILE A 306 20.63 -1.21 -21.95
N ARG A 307 21.01 -0.10 -22.61
CA ARG A 307 21.51 -0.15 -23.99
C ARG A 307 22.86 -0.87 -24.10
N GLU A 308 23.72 -0.74 -23.11
CA GLU A 308 24.99 -1.45 -23.06
C GLU A 308 24.78 -2.96 -22.93
N ALA A 309 23.92 -3.38 -22.00
CA ALA A 309 23.59 -4.79 -21.78
C ALA A 309 22.85 -5.43 -22.97
N ALA A 310 21.90 -4.71 -23.57
CA ALA A 310 21.15 -5.16 -24.75
C ALA A 310 22.06 -5.34 -25.99
N GLY A 311 23.15 -4.57 -26.06
CA GLY A 311 24.12 -4.65 -27.15
C GLY A 311 23.48 -4.45 -28.53
N PRO A 312 24.02 -5.09 -29.58
CA PRO A 312 23.45 -5.05 -30.93
C PRO A 312 22.34 -6.10 -31.14
N GLU A 313 22.02 -6.91 -30.13
CA GLU A 313 21.08 -8.02 -30.25
C GLU A 313 19.63 -7.54 -30.24
N TYR A 314 19.34 -6.46 -29.51
CA TYR A 314 18.02 -5.87 -29.39
C TYR A 314 18.01 -4.41 -29.83
N ASP A 315 16.96 -4.02 -30.54
CA ASP A 315 16.52 -2.63 -30.61
C ASP A 315 15.91 -2.23 -29.26
N VAL A 316 16.32 -1.06 -28.75
CA VAL A 316 15.95 -0.58 -27.41
C VAL A 316 15.11 0.69 -27.50
N GLU A 317 13.82 0.59 -27.13
CA GLU A 317 12.90 1.73 -27.06
C GLU A 317 12.47 2.00 -25.61
N VAL A 318 12.70 3.23 -25.13
CA VAL A 318 12.25 3.67 -23.81
C VAL A 318 10.82 4.18 -23.93
N GLU A 319 9.84 3.37 -23.54
CA GLU A 319 8.41 3.70 -23.59
C GLU A 319 8.01 4.66 -22.47
N THR A 320 8.57 4.46 -21.27
CA THR A 320 8.24 5.26 -20.09
C THR A 320 9.48 5.68 -19.31
N ARG A 321 9.47 6.93 -18.85
CA ARG A 321 10.34 7.45 -17.78
C ARG A 321 9.46 7.98 -16.67
N ARG A 322 9.61 7.47 -15.46
CA ARG A 322 8.74 7.86 -14.34
C ARG A 322 9.48 7.91 -13.03
N THR A 323 9.27 8.98 -12.28
CA THR A 323 9.58 9.03 -10.85
C THR A 323 8.47 8.34 -10.07
N VAL A 324 8.82 7.26 -9.38
CA VAL A 324 7.89 6.50 -8.53
C VAL A 324 7.66 7.24 -7.22
N ARG A 325 8.74 7.70 -6.58
CA ARG A 325 8.71 8.49 -5.33
C ARG A 325 10.06 9.16 -5.07
N SER A 326 10.06 10.14 -4.18
CA SER A 326 11.31 10.58 -3.52
C SER A 326 11.85 9.44 -2.63
N HIS A 327 13.16 9.19 -2.71
CA HIS A 327 13.84 8.19 -1.89
C HIS A 327 14.55 8.84 -0.70
N ALA A 328 15.40 9.83 -0.98
CA ALA A 328 16.15 10.62 -0.03
C ALA A 328 16.36 12.04 -0.60
N PRO A 329 16.93 13.00 0.15
CA PRO A 329 17.30 14.30 -0.42
C PRO A 329 18.19 14.12 -1.66
N HIS A 330 17.76 14.69 -2.79
CA HIS A 330 18.41 14.58 -4.10
C HIS A 330 18.41 13.19 -4.76
N GLU A 331 17.68 12.22 -4.18
CA GLU A 331 17.56 10.87 -4.73
C GLU A 331 16.11 10.50 -5.02
N LEU A 332 15.87 9.98 -6.22
CA LEU A 332 14.57 9.56 -6.73
C LEU A 332 14.57 8.06 -6.97
N ASN A 333 13.51 7.38 -6.51
CA ASN A 333 13.20 6.05 -7.02
C ASN A 333 12.46 6.23 -8.35
N VAL A 334 13.04 5.69 -9.41
CA VAL A 334 12.55 5.81 -10.78
C VAL A 334 12.25 4.44 -11.37
N VAL A 335 11.46 4.44 -12.43
CA VAL A 335 11.25 3.30 -13.30
C VAL A 335 11.43 3.70 -14.76
N LEU A 336 12.11 2.82 -15.50
CA LEU A 336 12.18 2.83 -16.96
C LEU A 336 11.41 1.61 -17.45
N ASP A 337 10.37 1.85 -18.24
CA ASP A 337 9.75 0.77 -19.02
C ASP A 337 10.42 0.78 -20.40
N VAL A 338 11.16 -0.28 -20.70
CA VAL A 338 11.99 -0.37 -21.91
C VAL A 338 11.57 -1.59 -22.71
N ARG A 339 11.17 -1.35 -23.95
CA ARG A 339 10.87 -2.38 -24.93
C ARG A 339 12.18 -2.84 -25.57
N LEU A 340 12.41 -4.15 -25.54
CA LEU A 340 13.49 -4.85 -26.24
C LEU A 340 12.87 -5.66 -27.38
N THR A 341 13.30 -5.42 -28.62
CA THR A 341 12.82 -6.17 -29.80
C THR A 341 13.97 -6.67 -30.66
N ARG A 342 13.91 -7.90 -31.20
CA ARG A 342 14.97 -8.45 -32.07
C ARG A 342 14.47 -9.26 -33.26
#